data_AF-A0A1C3XJ93-F1
#
_entry.id   AF-A0A1C3XJ93-F1
#
_cell.length_a   1.000
_cell.length_b   1.000
_cell.length_c   1.000
_cell.angle_alpha   90.00
_cell.angle_beta   90.00
_cell.angle_gamma   90.00
#
_symmetry.space_group_name_H-M   'P 1'
#
loop_
_entity.id
_entity.type
_entity.pdbx_description
1 polymer ?
#
loop_
_entity_poly.entity_id
_entity_poly.type
_entity_poly.pdbx_seq_one_letter_code
_entity_poly.pdbx_strand_id
1 'polypeptide(L)'
;MILAAQEFRRFRIARPWSNQIRDAMGICGKHYGVKRADLINDDRSPALVEIRQKVMAFVHVVTGKNYHEIGDEFERAHSAVIHACDKYEKAIRTALTPVE
;
A
#
# COMPACT_ATOMS: atom_id res chain seq x y z
N MET A 1 3.38 9.43 -3.56
CA MET A 1 2.27 8.51 -3.95
C MET A 1 2.01 8.44 -5.45
N ILE A 2 1.93 9.55 -6.20
CA ILE A 2 1.71 9.52 -7.67
C ILE A 2 2.77 8.70 -8.41
N LEU A 3 4.05 8.96 -8.12
CA LEU A 3 5.17 8.22 -8.72
C LEU A 3 5.11 6.72 -8.40
N ALA A 4 4.79 6.36 -7.15
CA ALA A 4 4.61 4.97 -6.74
C ALA A 4 3.47 4.28 -7.52
N ALA A 5 2.35 4.97 -7.78
CA ALA A 5 1.27 4.43 -8.61
C ALA A 5 1.66 4.25 -10.07
N GLN A 6 2.40 5.21 -10.65
CA GLN A 6 2.91 5.10 -12.01
C GLN A 6 3.88 3.92 -12.15
N GLU A 7 4.79 3.75 -11.19
CA GLU A 7 5.72 2.61 -11.14
C GLU A 7 4.96 1.29 -10.97
N PHE A 8 3.98 1.23 -10.07
CA PHE A 8 3.16 0.04 -9.88
C PHE A 8 2.39 -0.34 -11.15
N ARG A 9 1.79 0.64 -11.85
CA ARG A 9 1.11 0.38 -13.14
C ARG A 9 2.06 -0.23 -14.18
N ARG A 10 3.28 0.29 -14.30
CA ARG A 10 4.30 -0.27 -15.20
C ARG A 10 4.68 -1.69 -14.81
N PHE A 11 4.90 -1.92 -13.51
CA PHE A 11 5.27 -3.23 -13.00
C PHE A 11 4.18 -4.28 -13.25
N ARG A 12 2.92 -3.92 -12.99
CA ARG A 12 1.76 -4.80 -13.20
C ARG A 12 1.60 -5.21 -14.67
N ILE A 13 1.87 -4.31 -15.61
CA ILE A 13 1.84 -4.64 -17.05
C ILE A 13 2.98 -5.60 -17.43
N ALA A 14 4.18 -5.36 -16.90
CA ALA A 14 5.35 -6.19 -17.20
C ALA A 14 5.32 -7.57 -16.53
N ARG A 15 4.61 -7.71 -15.39
CA ARG A 15 4.58 -8.91 -14.56
C ARG A 15 3.16 -9.20 -14.06
N PRO A 16 2.23 -9.63 -14.93
CA PRO A 16 0.84 -9.83 -14.54
C PRO A 16 0.64 -10.94 -13.50
N TRP A 17 1.57 -11.90 -13.41
CA TRP A 17 1.48 -13.07 -12.52
C TRP A 17 2.18 -12.86 -11.17
N SER A 18 2.76 -11.69 -10.91
CA SER A 18 3.45 -11.42 -9.66
C SER A 18 2.47 -11.16 -8.51
N ASN A 19 2.95 -11.30 -7.28
CA ASN A 19 2.17 -10.94 -6.10
C ASN A 19 2.08 -9.40 -5.99
N GLN A 20 0.98 -8.87 -6.53
CA GLN A 20 0.74 -7.44 -6.64
C GLN A 20 0.78 -6.70 -5.29
N ILE A 21 0.40 -7.36 -4.18
CA ILE A 21 0.48 -6.75 -2.84
C ILE A 21 1.95 -6.55 -2.47
N ARG A 22 2.77 -7.59 -2.59
CA ARG A 22 4.22 -7.54 -2.29
C ARG A 22 4.97 -6.56 -3.19
N ASP A 23 4.56 -6.45 -4.44
CA ASP A 23 5.15 -5.51 -5.39
C ASP A 23 4.83 -4.07 -5.01
N ALA A 24 3.55 -3.77 -4.72
CA ALA A 24 3.13 -2.46 -4.23
C ALA A 24 3.82 -2.09 -2.91
N MET A 25 3.94 -3.02 -1.95
CA MET A 25 4.72 -2.82 -0.73
C MET A 25 6.18 -2.46 -1.03
N GLY A 26 6.82 -3.16 -1.97
CA GLY A 26 8.20 -2.92 -2.34
C GLY A 26 8.41 -1.53 -2.98
N ILE A 27 7.51 -1.14 -3.87
CA ILE A 27 7.53 0.18 -4.53
C ILE A 27 7.30 1.30 -3.51
N CYS A 28 6.29 1.15 -2.64
CA CYS A 28 6.08 2.13 -1.58
C CYS A 28 7.22 2.16 -0.56
N GLY A 29 7.79 1.02 -0.21
CA GLY A 29 8.95 0.94 0.68
C GLY A 29 10.11 1.78 0.15
N LYS A 30 10.47 1.62 -1.12
CA LYS A 30 11.48 2.48 -1.79
C LYS A 30 11.10 3.96 -1.72
N HIS A 31 9.84 4.30 -1.96
CA HIS A 31 9.37 5.69 -1.92
C HIS A 31 9.48 6.33 -0.54
N TYR A 32 9.25 5.57 0.53
CA TYR A 32 9.33 6.03 1.92
C TYR A 32 10.69 5.80 2.57
N GLY A 33 11.64 5.17 1.87
CA GLY A 33 12.94 4.81 2.44
C GLY A 33 12.89 3.70 3.49
N VAL A 34 11.86 2.83 3.45
CA VAL A 34 11.68 1.71 4.38
C VAL A 34 11.72 0.37 3.67
N LYS A 35 12.10 -0.69 4.39
CA LYS A 35 12.10 -2.06 3.87
C LYS A 35 10.72 -2.69 4.07
N ARG A 36 10.42 -3.75 3.31
CA ARG A 36 9.19 -4.53 3.50
C ARG A 36 9.07 -5.07 4.94
N ALA A 37 10.18 -5.47 5.55
CA ALA A 37 10.22 -5.94 6.92
C ALA A 37 9.70 -4.88 7.92
N ASP A 38 9.95 -3.59 7.65
CA ASP A 38 9.48 -2.49 8.51
C ASP A 38 7.95 -2.31 8.40
N LEU A 39 7.38 -2.64 7.23
CA LEU A 39 5.94 -2.61 7.02
C LEU A 39 5.22 -3.77 7.73
N ILE A 40 5.93 -4.84 8.07
CA ILE A 40 5.37 -6.06 8.68
C ILE A 40 5.59 -6.05 10.20
N ASN A 41 6.81 -5.72 10.64
CA ASN A 41 7.21 -5.80 12.05
C ASN A 41 6.31 -5.02 13.02
N ASP A 42 6.39 -5.35 14.30
CA ASP A 42 5.58 -4.77 15.37
C ASP A 42 6.02 -3.40 15.88
N ASP A 43 6.93 -2.72 15.18
CA ASP A 43 7.31 -1.36 15.56
C ASP A 43 6.10 -0.40 15.40
N ARG A 44 5.76 0.23 16.53
CA ARG A 44 4.64 1.15 16.70
C ARG A 44 5.06 2.62 16.73
N SER A 45 6.29 2.94 16.33
CA SER A 45 6.72 4.31 16.09
C SER A 45 5.68 5.04 15.23
N PRO A 46 5.19 6.22 15.66
CA PRO A 46 4.10 6.91 14.97
C PRO A 46 4.36 7.11 13.48
N ALA A 47 5.60 7.44 13.10
CA ALA A 47 6.00 7.63 11.72
C ALA A 47 5.86 6.34 10.89
N LEU A 48 6.31 5.20 11.43
CA LEU A 48 6.24 3.92 10.73
C LEU A 48 4.81 3.40 10.65
N VAL A 49 4.01 3.57 11.71
CA VAL A 49 2.58 3.23 11.71
C VAL A 49 1.85 4.02 10.64
N GLU A 50 2.13 5.32 10.51
CA GLU A 50 1.53 6.18 9.49
C GLU A 50 1.90 5.70 8.08
N ILE A 51 3.18 5.40 7.84
CA ILE A 51 3.65 4.83 6.56
C ILE A 51 2.92 3.52 6.27
N ARG A 52 2.88 2.58 7.22
CA ARG A 52 2.22 1.28 7.08
C ARG A 52 0.75 1.41 6.68
N GLN A 53 0.00 2.30 7.36
CA GLN A 53 -1.40 2.59 7.02
C GLN A 53 -1.55 3.18 5.61
N LYS A 54 -0.70 4.15 5.22
CA LYS A 54 -0.71 4.71 3.86
C LYS A 54 -0.43 3.63 2.81
N VAL A 55 0.47 2.69 3.08
CA VAL A 55 0.79 1.60 2.16
C VAL A 55 -0.37 0.61 2.06
N MET A 56 -1.01 0.21 3.17
CA MET A 56 -2.20 -0.65 3.15
C MET A 56 -3.32 -0.07 2.29
N ALA A 57 -3.67 1.21 2.52
CA ALA A 57 -4.70 1.89 1.75
C ALA A 57 -4.30 2.03 0.27
N PHE A 58 -3.03 2.30 -0.01
CA PHE A 58 -2.53 2.36 -1.38
C PHE A 58 -2.66 1.02 -2.10
N VAL A 59 -2.24 -0.08 -1.45
CA VAL A 59 -2.38 -1.43 -1.99
C VAL A 59 -3.83 -1.70 -2.35
N HIS A 60 -4.77 -1.41 -1.44
CA HIS A 60 -6.20 -1.58 -1.73
C HIS A 60 -6.63 -0.79 -2.98
N VAL A 61 -6.28 0.49 -3.05
CA VAL A 61 -6.67 1.38 -4.16
C VAL A 61 -6.10 0.90 -5.51
N VAL A 62 -4.84 0.48 -5.56
CA VAL A 62 -4.16 0.17 -6.84
C VAL A 62 -4.34 -1.27 -7.31
N THR A 63 -4.61 -2.20 -6.39
CA THR A 63 -4.76 -3.63 -6.68
C THR A 63 -6.20 -4.12 -6.67
N GLY A 64 -7.09 -3.45 -5.93
CA GLY A 64 -8.46 -3.93 -5.67
C GLY A 64 -8.54 -5.16 -4.76
N LYS A 65 -7.43 -5.55 -4.11
CA LYS A 65 -7.37 -6.69 -3.19
C LYS A 65 -8.19 -6.44 -1.94
N ASN A 66 -8.78 -7.50 -1.39
CA ASN A 66 -9.64 -7.38 -0.22
C ASN A 66 -8.83 -7.22 1.08
N TYR A 67 -9.49 -6.79 2.15
CA TYR A 67 -8.82 -6.45 3.41
C TYR A 67 -8.17 -7.65 4.12
N HIS A 68 -8.66 -8.87 3.90
CA HIS A 68 -8.05 -10.08 4.44
C HIS A 68 -6.73 -10.39 3.71
N GLU A 69 -6.74 -10.42 2.37
CA GLU A 69 -5.51 -10.65 1.57
C GLU A 69 -4.41 -9.63 1.90
N ILE A 70 -4.80 -8.36 2.09
CA ILE A 70 -3.87 -7.30 2.48
C ILE A 70 -3.40 -7.51 3.92
N GLY A 71 -4.32 -7.82 4.85
CA GLY A 71 -3.99 -8.09 6.25
C GLY A 71 -2.95 -9.21 6.39
N ASP A 72 -3.13 -10.31 5.66
CA ASP A 72 -2.23 -11.47 5.67
C ASP A 72 -0.80 -11.09 5.25
N GLU A 73 -0.63 -10.31 4.18
CA GLU A 73 0.70 -9.88 3.71
C GLU A 73 1.37 -8.82 4.61
N PHE A 74 0.60 -8.08 5.40
CA PHE A 74 1.13 -7.12 6.38
C PHE A 74 1.26 -7.73 7.79
N GLU A 75 0.85 -8.98 7.98
CA GLU A 75 0.70 -9.64 9.29
C GLU A 75 -0.15 -8.81 10.27
N ARG A 76 -1.27 -8.28 9.78
CA ARG A 76 -2.22 -7.46 10.55
C ARG A 76 -3.65 -7.96 10.37
N ALA A 77 -4.47 -7.74 11.40
CA ALA A 77 -5.90 -7.96 11.30
C ALA A 77 -6.50 -7.11 10.17
N HIS A 78 -7.44 -7.67 9.42
CA HIS A 78 -8.16 -6.98 8.34
C HIS A 78 -8.83 -5.67 8.83
N SER A 79 -9.23 -5.59 10.11
CA SER A 79 -9.77 -4.37 10.72
C SER A 79 -8.77 -3.21 10.77
N ALA A 80 -7.47 -3.50 10.89
CA ALA A 80 -6.42 -2.47 10.79
C ALA A 80 -6.29 -1.94 9.35
N VAL A 81 -6.50 -2.80 8.35
CA VAL A 81 -6.54 -2.40 6.94
C VAL A 81 -7.77 -1.53 6.68
N ILE A 82 -8.94 -1.89 7.21
CA ILE A 82 -10.16 -1.06 7.14
C ILE A 82 -9.87 0.33 7.70
N HIS A 83 -9.32 0.41 8.93
CA HIS A 83 -8.99 1.68 9.56
C HIS A 83 -8.01 2.53 8.72
N ALA A 84 -7.04 1.88 8.07
CA ALA A 84 -6.10 2.55 7.18
C ALA A 84 -6.79 3.08 5.90
N CYS A 85 -7.68 2.29 5.29
CA CYS A 85 -8.47 2.69 4.12
C CYS A 85 -9.41 3.85 4.45
N ASP A 86 -10.16 3.77 5.55
CA ASP A 86 -11.04 4.85 6.02
C ASP A 86 -10.29 6.18 6.13
N LYS A 87 -9.03 6.13 6.58
CA LYS A 87 -8.18 7.30 6.78
C LYS A 87 -7.57 7.85 5.49
N TYR A 88 -7.11 7.00 4.58
CA TYR A 88 -6.24 7.44 3.47
C TYR A 88 -6.77 7.15 2.07
N GLU A 89 -7.75 6.27 1.90
CA GLU A 89 -8.22 5.83 0.58
C GLU A 89 -8.68 7.02 -0.28
N LYS A 90 -9.53 7.89 0.28
CA LYS A 90 -10.04 9.08 -0.43
C LYS A 90 -8.90 9.97 -0.90
N ALA A 91 -7.96 10.29 -0.02
CA ALA A 91 -6.82 11.14 -0.34
C ALA A 91 -5.93 10.52 -1.42
N ILE A 92 -5.70 9.21 -1.37
CA ILE A 92 -4.94 8.48 -2.38
C ILE A 92 -5.68 8.51 -3.71
N ARG A 93 -6.98 8.18 -3.75
CA ARG A 93 -7.78 8.23 -4.99
C ARG A 93 -7.77 9.62 -5.61
N THR A 94 -8.00 10.67 -4.82
CA THR A 94 -7.90 12.06 -5.29
C THR A 94 -6.54 12.36 -5.88
N ALA A 95 -5.45 11.90 -5.26
CA ALA A 95 -4.10 12.11 -5.80
C ALA A 95 -3.81 11.30 -7.07
N LEU A 96 -4.52 10.19 -7.31
CA LEU A 96 -4.30 9.31 -8.46
C LEU A 96 -5.22 9.62 -9.66
N THR A 97 -6.36 10.28 -9.43
CA THR A 97 -7.22 10.78 -10.49
C THR A 97 -6.64 12.08 -11.06
N PRO A 98 -6.40 12.16 -12.38
CA PRO A 98 -6.06 13.44 -13.00
C PRO A 98 -7.22 14.43 -12.79
N VAL A 99 -6.92 15.63 -12.31
CA VAL A 99 -7.85 16.75 -12.42
C VAL A 99 -7.88 17.11 -13.91
N GLU A 100 -9.05 17.02 -14.53
CA GLU A 100 -9.29 17.44 -15.91
C GLU A 100 -8.98 18.92 -16.12
#